data_AF-A0A699V090-F1
#
_entry.id   AF-A0A699V090-F1
#
_cell.length_a   1.000
_cell.length_b   1.000
_cell.length_c   1.000
_cell.angle_alpha   90.00
_cell.angle_beta   90.00
_cell.angle_gamma   90.00
#
_symmetry.space_group_name_H-M   'P 1'
#
loop_
_entity.id
_entity.type
_entity.pdbx_description
1 polymer ?
#
loop_
_entity_poly.entity_id
_entity_poly.type
_entity_poly.pdbx_seq_one_letter_code
_entity_poly.pdbx_strand_id
1 'polypeptide(L)'
;MQEELHEFEKLEVWELIPRPDKVMVITLIYIYKVKLDELGGILKNKARLVTRGYRQEEEIDFEESFASVDRLEAIRIFLAYAAQKNMVVYKMDVKT
;
A
#
# COMPACT_ATOMS: atom_id res chain seq x y z
N MET A 1 -12.36 9.34 7.03
CA MET A 1 -11.41 10.42 6.71
C MET A 1 -10.97 11.19 7.93
N GLN A 2 -11.82 11.97 8.63
CA GLN A 2 -11.37 12.68 9.84
C GLN A 2 -11.01 11.75 11.00
N GLU A 3 -11.78 10.67 11.18
CA GLU A 3 -11.46 9.63 12.18
C GLU A 3 -10.15 8.90 11.86
N GLU A 4 -9.91 8.55 10.59
CA GLU A 4 -8.66 7.91 10.14
C GLU A 4 -7.44 8.83 10.33
N LEU A 5 -7.57 10.12 10.01
CA LEU A 5 -6.50 11.10 10.26
C LEU A 5 -6.17 11.19 11.76
N HIS A 6 -7.19 11.17 12.59
CA HIS A 6 -7.02 11.21 14.04
C HIS A 6 -6.35 9.94 14.61
N GLU A 7 -6.57 8.78 14.00
CA GLU A 7 -5.85 7.55 14.35
C GLU A 7 -4.37 7.62 13.95
N PHE A 8 -4.04 8.18 12.78
CA PHE A 8 -2.65 8.35 12.36
C PHE A 8 -1.87 9.30 13.27
N GLU A 9 -2.51 10.40 13.72
CA GLU A 9 -1.94 11.30 14.72
C GLU A 9 -1.68 10.58 16.06
N LYS A 10 -2.65 9.78 16.53
CA LYS A 10 -2.50 9.01 17.78
C LYS A 10 -1.40 7.96 17.73
N LEU A 11 -1.20 7.35 16.56
CA LEU A 11 -0.21 6.31 16.34
C LEU A 11 1.17 6.87 15.96
N GLU A 12 1.30 8.20 15.84
CA GLU A 12 2.53 8.91 15.45
C GLU A 12 3.15 8.38 14.14
N VAL A 13 2.32 7.88 13.22
CA VAL A 13 2.81 7.26 11.97
C VAL A 13 3.12 8.33 10.92
N TRP A 14 2.42 9.48 10.95
CA TRP A 14 2.54 10.57 9.98
C TRP A 14 2.35 11.94 10.65
N GLU A 15 3.05 12.96 10.14
CA GLU A 15 2.87 14.37 10.53
C GLU A 15 2.33 15.18 9.35
N LEU A 16 1.25 15.93 9.55
CA LEU A 16 0.71 16.82 8.53
C LEU A 16 1.57 18.08 8.43
N ILE A 17 2.43 18.15 7.42
CA ILE A 17 3.27 19.33 7.16
C ILE A 17 2.58 20.33 6.22
N PRO A 18 2.75 21.64 6.43
CA PRO A 18 2.31 22.64 5.46
C PRO A 18 3.03 22.42 4.13
N ARG A 19 2.35 22.79 3.03
CA ARG A 19 2.93 22.66 1.70
C ARG A 19 4.24 23.46 1.61
N PRO A 20 5.37 22.83 1.24
CA PRO A 20 6.62 23.55 1.07
C PRO A 20 6.55 24.57 -0.07
N ASP A 21 7.12 25.75 0.16
CA ASP A 21 7.18 26.80 -0.85
C ASP A 21 8.07 26.39 -2.02
N LYS A 22 7.64 26.73 -3.25
CA LYS A 22 8.33 26.44 -4.52
C LYS A 22 8.49 24.94 -4.85
N VAL A 23 7.92 24.04 -4.06
CA VAL A 23 7.86 22.61 -4.39
C VAL A 23 6.57 22.29 -5.15
N MET A 24 6.73 21.56 -6.25
CA MET A 24 5.62 21.14 -7.10
C MET A 24 5.08 19.80 -6.60
N VAL A 25 4.04 19.85 -5.75
CA VAL A 25 3.43 18.66 -5.14
C VAL A 25 2.91 17.69 -6.21
N ILE A 26 3.26 16.41 -6.07
CA ILE A 26 2.72 15.34 -6.92
C ILE A 26 1.21 15.26 -6.72
N THR A 27 0.46 15.45 -7.80
CA THR A 27 -1.01 15.39 -7.73
C THR A 27 -1.46 13.93 -7.66
N LEU A 28 -2.53 13.68 -6.90
CA LEU A 28 -3.15 12.37 -6.77
C LEU A 28 -4.37 12.26 -7.70
N ILE A 29 -4.69 11.04 -8.13
CA ILE A 29 -5.94 10.72 -8.83
C ILE A 29 -6.63 9.54 -8.15
N TYR A 30 -7.96 9.52 -8.22
CA TYR A 30 -8.74 8.34 -7.86
C TYR A 30 -9.03 7.51 -9.10
N ILE A 31 -8.68 6.22 -9.02
CA ILE A 31 -9.09 5.21 -9.99
C ILE A 31 -10.20 4.37 -9.36
N TYR A 32 -11.39 4.45 -9.94
CA TYR A 32 -12.54 3.66 -9.51
C TYR A 32 -12.64 2.39 -10.36
N LYS A 33 -12.84 1.25 -9.72
CA LYS A 33 -13.08 -0.04 -10.36
C LYS A 33 -14.18 -0.79 -9.64
N VAL A 34 -15.21 -1.18 -10.37
CA VAL A 34 -16.25 -2.06 -9.86
C VAL A 34 -15.82 -3.50 -10.03
N LYS A 35 -15.88 -4.29 -8.97
CA LYS A 35 -15.81 -5.75 -9.05
C LYS A 35 -17.22 -6.28 -9.24
N LEU A 36 -17.41 -7.03 -10.31
CA LEU A 36 -18.64 -7.75 -10.59
C LEU A 36 -18.53 -9.21 -10.13
N ASP A 37 -19.66 -9.82 -9.81
CA ASP A 37 -19.77 -11.27 -9.63
C ASP A 37 -19.91 -12.00 -10.98
N GLU A 38 -20.04 -13.33 -10.93
CA GLU A 38 -20.18 -14.18 -12.13
C GLU A 38 -21.48 -13.93 -12.92
N LEU A 39 -22.48 -13.31 -12.28
CA LEU A 39 -23.77 -12.97 -12.87
C LEU A 39 -23.85 -11.49 -13.28
N GLY A 40 -22.75 -10.74 -13.16
CA GLY A 40 -22.67 -9.32 -13.50
C GLY A 40 -23.21 -8.38 -12.42
N GLY A 41 -23.58 -8.88 -11.24
CA GLY A 41 -23.96 -8.09 -10.07
C GLY A 41 -22.76 -7.36 -9.45
N ILE A 42 -23.01 -6.20 -8.84
CA ILE A 42 -21.94 -5.41 -8.20
C ILE A 42 -21.55 -6.04 -6.88
N LEU A 43 -20.39 -6.69 -6.84
CA LEU A 43 -19.84 -7.31 -5.63
C LEU A 43 -19.16 -6.27 -4.73
N LYS A 44 -18.35 -5.38 -5.30
CA LYS A 44 -17.59 -4.38 -4.54
C LYS A 44 -17.12 -3.22 -5.40
N ASN A 45 -17.35 -2.00 -4.95
CA ASN A 45 -16.71 -0.81 -5.50
C ASN A 45 -15.31 -0.67 -4.89
N LYS A 46 -14.28 -0.56 -5.73
CA LYS A 46 -12.91 -0.30 -5.32
C LYS A 46 -12.51 1.10 -5.78
N ALA A 47 -11.97 1.89 -4.86
CA ALA A 47 -11.24 3.10 -5.19
C ALA A 47 -9.76 2.88 -4.89
N ARG A 48 -8.88 3.35 -5.75
CA ARG A 48 -7.44 3.40 -5.53
C ARG A 48 -6.98 4.83 -5.70
N LEU A 49 -6.36 5.39 -4.68
CA LEU A 49 -5.66 6.67 -4.77
C LEU A 49 -4.28 6.38 -5.35
N VAL A 50 -3.94 7.01 -6.47
CA VAL A 50 -2.69 6.78 -7.20
C VAL A 50 -2.02 8.12 -7.46
N THR A 51 -0.71 8.17 -7.28
CA THR A 51 0.11 9.30 -7.67
C THR A 51 0.14 9.43 -9.20
N ARG A 52 0.11 10.66 -9.71
CA ARG A 52 0.34 10.91 -11.12
C ARG A 52 1.82 10.66 -11.45
N GLY A 53 2.16 9.40 -11.74
CA GLY A 53 3.54 8.90 -11.85
C GLY A 53 4.42 9.49 -12.96
N TYR A 54 3.92 10.40 -13.81
CA TYR A 54 4.73 11.00 -14.89
C TYR A 54 5.84 11.95 -14.40
N ARG A 55 6.05 12.08 -13.08
CA ARG A 55 7.08 12.94 -12.46
C ARG A 55 7.80 12.27 -11.29
N GLN A 56 7.76 10.95 -11.18
CA GLN A 56 8.61 10.29 -10.19
C GLN A 56 10.07 10.50 -10.58
N GLU A 57 10.88 10.98 -9.65
CA GLU A 57 12.32 11.12 -9.83
C GLU A 57 13.01 9.82 -9.40
N GLU A 58 13.82 9.24 -10.30
CA GLU A 58 14.68 8.08 -10.00
C GLU A 58 15.56 8.43 -8.79
N GLU A 59 15.73 7.48 -7.85
CA GLU A 59 16.44 7.65 -6.55
C GLU A 59 15.71 8.46 -5.45
N ILE A 60 14.61 9.17 -5.76
CA ILE A 60 13.83 9.92 -4.74
C ILE A 60 12.51 9.21 -4.43
N ASP A 61 11.70 8.93 -5.47
CA ASP A 61 10.35 8.34 -5.32
C ASP A 61 10.31 6.85 -5.68
N PHE A 62 11.40 6.29 -6.21
CA PHE A 62 11.48 4.90 -6.70
C PHE A 62 11.96 3.91 -5.65
N GLU A 63 12.84 4.31 -4.74
CA GLU A 63 13.37 3.42 -3.71
C GLU A 63 12.37 3.22 -2.54
N GLU A 64 11.43 4.14 -2.37
CA GLU A 64 10.40 4.10 -1.32
C GLU A 64 9.17 3.26 -1.77
N SER A 65 9.30 1.93 -1.69
CA SER A 65 8.19 1.01 -1.97
C SER A 65 7.20 0.91 -0.79
N PHE A 66 6.10 1.67 -0.82
CA PHE A 66 5.04 1.66 0.21
C PHE A 66 4.09 0.44 0.17
N ALA A 67 4.34 -0.56 -0.66
CA ALA A 67 3.56 -1.79 -0.66
C ALA A 67 4.52 -2.98 -0.58
N SER A 68 4.47 -3.73 0.53
CA SER A 68 5.07 -5.06 0.61
C SER A 68 4.29 -6.00 -0.31
N VAL A 69 4.60 -5.98 -1.61
CA VAL A 69 4.15 -7.03 -2.50
C VAL A 69 5.10 -8.20 -2.24
N ASP A 70 4.68 -9.12 -1.38
CA ASP A 70 5.41 -10.36 -1.18
C ASP A 70 5.47 -11.11 -2.52
N ARG A 71 6.65 -11.05 -3.16
CA ARG A 71 6.90 -11.81 -4.39
C ARG A 71 6.82 -13.30 -4.02
N LEU A 72 6.06 -14.09 -4.77
CA LEU A 72 5.92 -15.53 -4.53
C LEU A 72 7.28 -16.25 -4.42
N GLU A 73 8.29 -15.76 -5.13
CA GLU A 73 9.68 -16.21 -5.04
C GLU A 73 10.26 -16.02 -3.64
N ALA A 74 10.06 -14.85 -3.03
CA ALA A 74 10.54 -14.55 -1.68
C ALA A 74 9.83 -15.41 -0.62
N ILE A 75 8.51 -15.61 -0.75
CA ILE A 75 7.75 -16.51 0.14
C ILE A 75 8.28 -17.95 0.04
N ARG A 76 8.57 -18.43 -1.17
CA ARG A 76 9.12 -19.78 -1.38
C ARG A 76 10.49 -19.96 -0.74
N ILE A 77 11.38 -18.99 -0.91
CA ILE A 77 12.72 -19.01 -0.28
C ILE A 77 12.60 -18.99 1.25
N PHE A 78 11.74 -18.12 1.78
CA PHE A 78 11.48 -18.03 3.22
C PHE A 78 10.97 -19.35 3.79
N LEU A 79 9.97 -19.98 3.17
CA LEU A 79 9.42 -21.26 3.61
C LEU A 79 10.46 -22.39 3.51
N ALA A 80 11.27 -22.43 2.45
CA ALA A 80 12.33 -23.41 2.30
C ALA A 80 13.39 -23.28 3.41
N TYR A 81 13.77 -22.05 3.75
CA TYR A 81 14.68 -21.77 4.85
C TYR A 81 14.09 -22.14 6.21
N ALA A 82 12.82 -21.77 6.46
CA ALA A 82 12.12 -22.12 7.69
C ALA A 82 12.03 -23.65 7.87
N ALA A 83 11.75 -24.39 6.80
CA ALA A 83 11.75 -25.86 6.82
C ALA A 83 13.14 -26.42 7.12
N GLN A 84 14.20 -25.87 6.51
CA GLN A 84 15.59 -26.27 6.79
C GLN A 84 15.98 -26.04 8.26
N LYS A 85 15.51 -24.94 8.86
CA LYS A 85 15.79 -24.55 10.24
C LYS A 85 14.79 -25.13 11.25
N ASN A 86 13.84 -25.95 10.80
CA ASN A 86 12.78 -26.55 11.62
C ASN A 86 11.98 -25.49 12.40
N MET A 87 11.76 -24.33 11.78
CA MET A 87 11.02 -23.20 12.33
C MET A 87 9.53 -23.33 12.02
N VAL A 88 8.68 -22.93 12.98
CA VAL A 88 7.23 -22.84 12.78
C VAL A 88 6.89 -21.47 12.19
N VAL A 89 6.16 -21.46 11.07
CA VAL A 89 5.73 -20.24 10.39
C VAL A 89 4.26 -19.98 10.69
N TYR A 90 3.95 -18.76 11.14
CA TYR A 90 2.58 -18.30 11.34
C TYR A 90 2.21 -17.27 10.28
N LYS A 91 1.04 -17.42 9.68
CA LYS A 91 0.46 -16.40 8.80
C LYS A 91 -0.42 -15.49 9.64
N MET A 92 -0.11 -14.20 9.69
CA MET A 92 -0.98 -13.18 10.24
C MET A 92 -1.61 -12.40 9.09
N ASP A 93 -2.94 -12.37 9.06
CA ASP A 93 -3.71 -11.53 8.14
C ASP A 93 -4.24 -10.36 8.96
N VAL A 94 -3.89 -9.14 8.57
CA VAL A 94 -4.38 -7.93 9.24
C VAL A 94 -5.77 -7.64 8.69
N LYS A 95 -6.80 -7.88 9.51
CA LYS A 95 -8.13 -7.35 9.20
C LYS A 95 -8.11 -5.85 9.45
N THR A 96 -8.22 -5.09 8.36
CA THR A 96 -8.62 -3.68 8.39
C THR A 96 -10.14 -3.58 8.36
#